data_AF-A0A3A4W0B6-F1
#
_entry.id   AF-A0A3A4W0B6-F1
#
_cell.length_a   1.000
_cell.length_b   1.000
_cell.length_c   1.000
_cell.angle_alpha   90.00
_cell.angle_beta   90.00
_cell.angle_gamma   90.00
#
_symmetry.space_group_name_H-M   'P 1'
#
loop_
_entity.id
_entity.type
_entity.pdbx_description
1 polymer ?
#
loop_
_entity_poly.entity_id
_entity_poly.type
_entity_poly.pdbx_seq_one_letter_code
_entity_poly.pdbx_strand_id
1 'polypeptide(L)'
;MTQLRALIFDVDGTLADTERDGHRVAFNRAFAEAGLDWEWDVALYGKLLAITGGKERIRHYLDHYNTGFRRPAQWQEFIAALHQAKTRHYTALMAAG
;
A
#
# COMPACT_ATOMS: atom_id res chain seq x y z
N MET A 1 4.77 20.05 -37.20
CA MET A 1 5.62 19.59 -36.08
C MET A 1 4.91 19.90 -34.78
N THR A 2 4.29 18.89 -34.17
CA THR A 2 3.58 19.03 -32.89
C THR A 2 4.59 18.90 -31.75
N GLN A 3 4.95 20.03 -31.14
CA GLN A 3 5.77 20.05 -29.92
C GLN A 3 4.94 19.55 -28.74
N LEU A 4 5.44 18.51 -28.06
CA LEU A 4 4.90 18.02 -26.80
C LEU A 4 4.99 19.15 -25.75
N ARG A 5 3.85 19.61 -25.22
CA ARG A 5 3.80 20.82 -24.36
C ARG A 5 3.81 20.57 -22.85
N ALA A 6 3.61 19.32 -22.40
CA ALA A 6 3.81 18.94 -21.00
C ALA A 6 3.78 17.42 -20.87
N LEU A 7 4.63 16.91 -19.98
CA LEU A 7 4.55 15.55 -19.45
C LEU A 7 4.29 15.70 -17.96
N ILE A 8 3.12 15.25 -17.50
CA ILE A 8 2.79 15.22 -16.07
C ILE A 8 3.26 13.86 -15.57
N PHE A 9 4.34 13.85 -14.79
CA PHE A 9 4.73 12.68 -14.03
C PHE A 9 3.79 12.58 -12.84
N ASP A 10 2.96 11.54 -12.83
CA ASP A 10 2.42 11.06 -11.57
C ASP A 10 3.54 10.34 -10.80
N VAL A 11 3.65 10.60 -9.51
CA VAL A 11 4.67 10.00 -8.64
C VAL A 11 4.34 8.53 -8.37
N ASP A 12 3.06 8.15 -8.46
CA ASP A 12 2.54 6.83 -8.08
C ASP A 12 2.64 5.76 -9.20
N GLY A 13 3.66 5.80 -10.07
CA GLY A 13 3.78 4.76 -11.09
C GLY A 13 5.05 4.71 -11.95
N THR A 14 6.11 5.45 -11.64
CA THR A 14 7.33 5.51 -12.50
C THR A 14 8.65 5.11 -11.84
N LEU A 15 8.63 4.59 -10.60
CA LEU A 15 9.77 3.88 -10.00
C LEU A 15 9.37 2.44 -9.65
N ALA A 16 9.40 1.59 -10.67
CA ALA A 16 8.92 0.21 -10.63
C ALA A 16 9.59 -0.70 -9.58
N ASP A 17 10.76 -0.32 -9.04
CA ASP A 17 11.47 -1.07 -7.99
C ASP A 17 11.14 -0.59 -6.55
N THR A 18 10.94 0.72 -6.32
CA THR A 18 10.67 1.22 -4.95
C THR A 18 9.24 0.96 -4.49
N GLU A 19 8.28 0.87 -5.41
CA GLU A 19 6.90 0.51 -5.07
C GLU A 19 6.75 -0.98 -4.72
N ARG A 20 7.38 -1.87 -5.51
CA ARG A 20 7.28 -3.32 -5.31
C ARG A 20 8.09 -3.82 -4.11
N ASP A 21 9.24 -3.23 -3.83
CA ASP A 21 10.11 -3.71 -2.75
C ASP A 21 10.10 -2.81 -1.51
N GLY A 22 9.76 -1.53 -1.65
CA GLY A 22 9.60 -0.63 -0.51
C GLY A 22 8.18 -0.64 0.05
N HIS A 23 7.19 -0.22 -0.75
CA HIS A 23 5.82 -0.01 -0.25
C HIS A 23 5.14 -1.33 0.16
N ARG A 24 5.21 -2.37 -0.67
CA ARG A 24 4.64 -3.70 -0.37
C ARG A 24 5.21 -4.28 0.93
N VAL A 25 6.54 -4.26 1.08
CA VAL A 25 7.20 -4.75 2.30
C VAL A 25 6.77 -3.94 3.52
N ALA A 26 6.64 -2.61 3.38
CA ALA A 26 6.15 -1.76 4.46
C ALA A 26 4.69 -2.07 4.85
N PHE A 27 3.81 -2.40 3.90
CA PHE A 27 2.46 -2.88 4.19
C PHE A 27 2.49 -4.21 4.96
N ASN A 28 3.24 -5.21 4.47
CA ASN A 28 3.33 -6.52 5.14
C ASN A 28 3.89 -6.40 6.57
N ARG A 29 4.89 -5.54 6.79
CA ARG A 29 5.41 -5.24 8.13
C ARG A 29 4.38 -4.57 9.04
N ALA A 30 3.57 -3.66 8.50
CA ALA A 30 2.50 -3.01 9.24
C ALA A 30 1.39 -4.00 9.64
N PHE A 31 1.04 -4.94 8.77
CA PHE A 31 0.07 -6.00 9.07
C PHE A 31 0.60 -6.92 10.17
N ALA A 32 1.86 -7.38 10.04
CA ALA A 32 2.49 -8.22 11.04
C ALA A 32 2.59 -7.52 12.41
N GLU A 33 2.93 -6.23 12.45
CA GLU A 33 2.95 -5.42 13.68
C GLU A 33 1.57 -5.35 14.33
N ALA A 34 0.51 -5.23 13.53
CA ALA A 34 -0.87 -5.23 14.01
C ALA A 34 -1.39 -6.64 14.40
N GLY A 35 -0.56 -7.68 14.32
CA GLY A 35 -0.93 -9.06 14.62
C GLY A 35 -1.82 -9.71 13.55
N LEU A 36 -1.81 -9.16 12.34
CA LEU A 36 -2.56 -9.67 11.20
C LEU A 36 -1.68 -10.63 10.41
N ASP A 37 -2.24 -11.75 9.99
CA ASP A 37 -1.61 -12.79 9.17
C ASP A 37 -1.66 -12.46 7.66
N TRP A 38 -1.83 -11.18 7.30
CA TRP A 38 -1.99 -10.76 5.93
C TRP A 38 -0.63 -10.62 5.25
N GLU A 39 -0.49 -11.27 4.11
CA GLU A 39 0.68 -11.13 3.26
C GLU A 39 0.24 -10.73 1.85
N TRP A 40 0.69 -9.56 1.41
CA TRP A 40 0.57 -9.16 0.01
C TRP A 40 1.82 -9.61 -0.74
N ASP A 41 1.66 -10.67 -1.52
CA ASP A 41 2.65 -11.10 -2.49
C ASP A 41 2.74 -10.12 -3.67
N VAL A 42 3.71 -10.33 -4.57
CA VAL A 42 3.93 -9.44 -5.72
C VAL A 42 2.73 -9.44 -6.68
N ALA A 43 2.05 -10.58 -6.84
CA ALA A 43 0.94 -10.71 -7.79
C ALA A 43 -0.31 -9.99 -7.30
N LEU A 44 -0.68 -10.17 -6.03
CA LEU A 44 -1.76 -9.47 -5.36
C LEU A 44 -1.47 -7.98 -5.28
N TYR A 45 -0.27 -7.60 -4.85
CA TYR A 45 0.09 -6.17 -4.78
C TYR A 45 0.02 -5.51 -6.16
N GLY A 46 0.44 -6.20 -7.22
CA GLY A 46 0.30 -5.72 -8.60
C GLY A 46 -1.14 -5.40 -8.99
N LYS A 47 -2.13 -6.19 -8.54
CA LYS A 47 -3.55 -5.89 -8.74
C LYS A 47 -3.99 -4.69 -7.90
N LEU A 48 -3.51 -4.61 -6.66
CA LEU A 48 -3.84 -3.55 -5.72
C LEU A 48 -3.26 -2.18 -6.12
N LEU A 49 -2.19 -2.13 -6.93
CA LEU A 49 -1.62 -0.87 -7.44
C LEU A 49 -2.61 -0.04 -8.26
N ALA A 50 -3.61 -0.67 -8.89
CA ALA A 50 -4.67 0.05 -9.62
C ALA A 50 -5.55 0.93 -8.72
N ILE A 51 -5.53 0.69 -7.40
CA ILE A 51 -6.25 1.50 -6.41
C ILE A 51 -5.31 2.58 -5.90
N THR A 52 -5.62 3.84 -6.14
CA THR A 52 -4.84 4.98 -5.64
C THR A 52 -5.06 5.18 -4.14
N GLY A 53 -4.01 5.59 -3.42
CA GLY A 53 -4.07 5.81 -1.98
C GLY A 53 -3.91 4.54 -1.12
N GLY A 54 -3.03 4.60 -0.12
CA GLY A 54 -2.71 3.44 0.71
C GLY A 54 -3.86 2.97 1.59
N LYS A 55 -4.73 3.89 2.07
CA LYS A 55 -5.89 3.54 2.89
C LYS A 55 -6.98 2.87 2.06
N GLU A 56 -7.24 3.40 0.87
CA GLU A 56 -8.21 2.90 -0.10
C GLU A 56 -7.79 1.51 -0.59
N ARG A 57 -6.49 1.29 -0.79
CA ARG A 57 -5.94 -0.03 -1.12
C ARG A 57 -6.20 -1.09 -0.04
N ILE A 58 -6.05 -0.75 1.25
CA ILE A 58 -6.38 -1.66 2.35
C ILE A 58 -7.88 -1.97 2.37
N ARG A 59 -8.74 -0.95 2.18
CA ARG A 59 -10.20 -1.16 2.12
C ARG A 59 -10.58 -2.09 0.98
N HIS A 60 -10.06 -1.83 -0.23
CA HIS A 60 -10.31 -2.66 -1.40
C HIS A 60 -9.84 -4.11 -1.19
N TYR A 61 -8.68 -4.32 -0.56
CA TYR A 61 -8.23 -5.65 -0.19
C TYR A 61 -9.24 -6.39 0.71
N LEU A 62 -9.80 -5.71 1.72
CA LEU A 62 -10.76 -6.29 2.65
C LEU A 62 -12.16 -6.48 2.05
N ASP A 63 -12.51 -5.67 1.05
CA ASP A 63 -13.77 -5.79 0.31
C ASP A 63 -13.76 -6.91 -0.73
N HIS A 64 -12.60 -7.21 -1.34
CA HIS A 64 -12.52 -8.08 -2.52
C HIS A 64 -11.66 -9.33 -2.37
N TYR A 65 -10.70 -9.35 -1.45
CA TYR A 65 -9.74 -10.46 -1.33
C TYR A 65 -9.82 -11.14 0.04
N ASN A 66 -9.89 -10.38 1.13
CA ASN A 66 -10.03 -10.91 2.48
C ASN A 66 -11.43 -10.62 3.05
N THR A 67 -12.45 -11.12 2.35
CA THR A 67 -13.87 -10.92 2.67
C THR A 67 -14.31 -11.62 3.96
N GLY A 68 -13.55 -12.60 4.43
CA GLY A 68 -13.78 -13.28 5.70
C GLY A 68 -13.34 -12.48 6.93
N PHE A 69 -12.55 -11.41 6.75
CA PHE A 69 -12.10 -10.59 7.85
C PHE A 69 -13.24 -9.81 8.50
N ARG A 70 -13.43 -10.02 9.81
CA ARG A 70 -14.44 -9.30 10.58
C ARG A 70 -13.96 -7.88 10.87
N ARG A 71 -14.64 -6.89 10.29
CA ARG A 71 -14.31 -5.47 10.50
C ARG A 71 -14.47 -5.08 11.98
N PRO A 72 -13.45 -4.47 12.60
CA PRO A 72 -13.58 -3.92 13.95
C PRO A 72 -14.57 -2.75 13.98
N ALA A 73 -15.13 -2.47 15.15
CA ALA A 73 -16.08 -1.36 15.34
C ALA A 73 -15.47 0.01 14.98
N GLN A 74 -14.19 0.21 15.30
CA GLN A 74 -13.42 1.41 14.98
C GLN A 74 -12.73 1.25 13.61
N TRP A 75 -13.54 1.09 12.57
CA TRP A 75 -13.05 0.74 11.23
C TRP A 75 -12.09 1.78 10.66
N GLN A 76 -12.42 3.07 10.81
CA GLN A 76 -11.65 4.15 10.20
C GLN A 76 -10.31 4.34 10.91
N GLU A 77 -10.32 4.24 12.23
CA GLU A 77 -9.13 4.29 13.09
C GLU A 77 -8.21 3.11 12.81
N PHE A 78 -8.77 1.91 12.64
CA PHE A 78 -8.01 0.71 12.28
C PHE A 78 -7.27 0.88 10.96
N ILE A 79 -7.96 1.31 9.90
CA ILE A 79 -7.32 1.56 8.59
C ILE A 79 -6.28 2.67 8.68
N ALA A 80 -6.56 3.74 9.44
CA ALA A 80 -5.61 4.84 9.63
C ALA A 80 -4.35 4.37 10.38
N ALA A 81 -4.49 3.54 11.41
CA ALA A 81 -3.38 2.98 12.17
C ALA A 81 -2.49 2.09 11.30
N LEU A 82 -3.07 1.20 10.49
CA LEU A 82 -2.32 0.38 9.54
C LEU A 82 -1.53 1.23 8.54
N HIS A 83 -2.16 2.29 8.01
CA HIS A 83 -1.49 3.19 7.08
C HIS A 83 -0.35 3.99 7.75
N GLN A 84 -0.54 4.44 8.99
CA GLN A 84 0.49 5.13 9.76
C GLN A 84 1.68 4.22 10.05
N ALA A 85 1.42 2.98 10.49
CA ALA A 85 2.44 1.97 10.71
C ALA A 85 3.21 1.67 9.40
N LYS A 86 2.49 1.53 8.27
CA LYS A 86 3.11 1.37 6.95
C LYS A 86 4.04 2.54 6.62
N THR A 87 3.61 3.78 6.85
CA THR A 87 4.45 4.96 6.58
C THR A 87 5.74 4.92 7.41
N ARG A 88 5.64 4.59 8.70
CA ARG A 88 6.83 4.44 9.56
C ARG A 88 7.78 3.35 9.07
N HIS A 89 7.25 2.17 8.71
CA HIS A 89 8.06 1.07 8.16
C HIS A 89 8.72 1.46 6.83
N TYR A 90 8.01 2.18 5.97
CA TYR A 90 8.56 2.66 4.70
C TYR A 90 9.69 3.66 4.90
N THR A 91 9.51 4.65 5.78
CA THR A 91 10.57 5.61 6.11
C THR A 91 11.80 4.92 6.71
N ALA A 92 11.60 3.92 7.57
CA ALA A 92 12.70 3.15 8.14
C ALA A 92 13.45 2.30 7.09
N LEU A 93 12.73 1.70 6.13
CA LEU A 93 13.33 1.00 4.99
C LEU A 93 14.17 1.94 4.14
N MET A 94 13.68 3.14 3.88
CA MET A 94 14.40 4.15 3.09
C MET A 94 15.63 4.72 3.81
N ALA A 95 15.64 4.76 5.14
CA ALA A 95 16.78 5.23 5.92
C ALA A 95 17.88 4.16 6.09
N ALA A 96 17.56 2.89 5.83
CA ALA A 96 18.46 1.76 6.01
C ALA A 96 19.16 1.29 4.70
N GLY A 97 18.82 1.90 3.56
CA GLY A 97 19.44 1.67 2.25
C GLY A 97 20.19 2.91 1.77
#